data_AF-A0A966QDP7-F1
#
_entry.id   AF-A0A966QDP7-F1
#
_cell.length_a   1.000
_cell.length_b   1.000
_cell.length_c   1.000
_cell.angle_alpha   90.00
_cell.angle_beta   90.00
_cell.angle_gamma   90.00
#
_symmetry.space_group_name_H-M   'P 1'
#
loop_
_entity.id
_entity.type
_entity.pdbx_description
1 polymer ?
#
loop_
_entity_poly.entity_id
_entity_poly.type
_entity_poly.pdbx_seq_one_letter_code
_entity_poly.pdbx_strand_id
1 'polypeptide(L)'
;RDMAGCKSSISGSDFYGPYQAQDFARDQATELGMETVPSLNLVYTEEEGYVTAEHAEARGLHIKKLSGTQFRQMLRSGEEIPEWFAFRSVVEVLRGC
;
A
#
# COMPACT_ATOMS: atom_id res chain seq x y z
N ARG A 1 -7.41 1.37 1.41
CA ARG A 1 -7.36 0.41 2.54
C ARG A 1 -6.55 1.01 3.69
N ASP A 2 -6.99 0.89 4.94
CA ASP A 2 -6.22 1.24 6.15
C ASP A 2 -5.76 2.71 6.24
N MET A 3 -6.69 3.64 5.98
CA MET A 3 -6.40 5.08 6.07
C MET A 3 -6.29 5.48 7.55
N ALA A 4 -5.11 5.93 7.97
CA ALA A 4 -4.76 6.26 9.36
C ALA A 4 -4.77 5.08 10.36
N GLY A 5 -4.72 3.84 9.89
CA GLY A 5 -4.61 2.65 10.74
C GLY A 5 -3.24 2.53 11.40
N CYS A 6 -3.18 2.71 12.71
CA CYS A 6 -2.04 2.29 13.51
C CYS A 6 -2.22 0.83 13.92
N LYS A 7 -1.17 0.02 13.79
CA LYS A 7 -1.15 -1.33 14.37
C LYS A 7 -0.79 -1.23 15.85
N SER A 8 -1.50 -1.96 16.70
CA SER A 8 -1.14 -2.07 18.12
C SER A 8 0.21 -2.76 18.26
N SER A 9 1.18 -2.05 18.84
CA SER A 9 2.52 -2.55 19.15
C SER A 9 2.53 -3.62 20.26
N ILE A 10 1.40 -3.83 20.94
CA ILE A 10 1.28 -4.69 22.12
C ILE A 10 0.52 -5.99 21.82
N SER A 11 -0.55 -5.93 21.02
CA SER A 11 -1.42 -7.09 20.75
C SER A 11 -1.33 -7.62 19.31
N GLY A 12 -0.70 -6.89 18.39
CA GLY A 12 -0.65 -7.25 16.97
C GLY A 12 -2.01 -7.19 16.24
N SER A 13 -3.06 -6.76 16.92
CA SER A 13 -4.40 -6.56 16.35
C SER A 13 -4.58 -5.13 15.86
N ASP A 14 -5.21 -4.96 14.70
CA ASP A 14 -5.49 -3.63 14.12
C ASP A 14 -6.53 -2.89 15.00
N PHE A 15 -6.29 -1.60 15.32
CA PHE A 15 -7.19 -0.78 16.16
C PHE A 15 -8.51 -0.44 15.46
N TYR A 16 -8.50 -0.45 14.12
CA TYR A 16 -9.65 -0.13 13.28
C TYR A 16 -9.86 -1.24 12.26
N GLY A 17 -11.11 -1.46 11.87
CA GLY A 17 -11.39 -2.33 10.72
C GLY A 17 -10.80 -1.75 9.43
N PRO A 18 -10.31 -2.57 8.49
CA PRO A 18 -9.58 -2.10 7.30
C PRO A 18 -10.37 -1.17 6.36
N TYR A 19 -11.70 -1.12 6.53
CA TYR A 19 -12.64 -0.31 5.75
C TYR A 19 -13.50 0.66 6.59
N GLN A 20 -13.35 0.66 7.92
CA GLN A 20 -14.21 1.45 8.82
C GLN A 20 -14.14 2.95 8.54
N ALA A 21 -12.95 3.45 8.18
CA ALA A 21 -12.76 4.83 7.77
C ALA A 21 -13.43 5.16 6.43
N GLN A 22 -13.53 4.19 5.51
CA GLN A 22 -14.20 4.39 4.21
C GLN A 22 -15.71 4.41 4.35
N ASP A 23 -16.27 3.56 5.21
CA ASP A 23 -17.71 3.54 5.48
C ASP A 23 -18.15 4.84 6.16
N PHE A 24 -17.42 5.31 7.17
CA PHE A 24 -17.71 6.59 7.82
C PHE A 24 -17.57 7.77 6.87
N ALA A 25 -16.53 7.78 6.04
CA ALA A 25 -16.35 8.83 5.03
C ALA A 25 -17.51 8.84 4.02
N ARG A 26 -17.99 7.68 3.57
CA ARG A 26 -19.12 7.57 2.64
C ARG A 26 -20.42 8.09 3.26
N ASP A 27 -20.67 7.77 4.53
CA ASP A 27 -21.88 8.19 5.24
C ASP A 27 -21.90 9.72 5.48
N GLN A 28 -20.73 10.35 5.61
CA GLN A 28 -20.59 11.80 5.83
C GLN A 28 -20.30 12.59 4.54
N ALA A 29 -20.01 11.90 3.43
CA ALA A 29 -19.66 12.50 2.14
C ALA A 29 -20.75 13.45 1.61
N THR A 30 -22.01 13.04 1.75
CA THR A 30 -23.17 13.79 1.27
C THR A 30 -23.38 15.08 2.06
N GLU A 31 -23.15 15.06 3.38
CA GLU A 31 -23.27 16.24 4.25
C GLU A 31 -22.15 17.25 4.00
N LEU A 32 -20.95 16.76 3.72
CA LEU A 32 -19.75 17.57 3.52
C LEU A 32 -19.54 17.98 2.05
N GLY A 33 -20.44 17.58 1.14
CA GLY A 33 -20.35 17.90 -0.29
C GLY A 33 -19.09 17.35 -0.97
N MET A 34 -18.58 16.21 -0.50
CA MET A 34 -17.36 15.59 -1.01
C MET A 34 -17.65 14.25 -1.67
N GLU A 35 -16.82 13.86 -2.64
CA GLU A 35 -16.89 12.54 -3.28
C GLU A 35 -15.77 11.65 -2.72
N THR A 36 -16.14 10.52 -2.12
CA THR A 36 -15.17 9.55 -1.60
C THR A 36 -14.70 8.62 -2.73
N VAL A 37 -13.43 8.71 -3.11
CA VAL A 37 -12.82 7.76 -4.04
C VAL A 37 -12.23 6.60 -3.24
N PRO A 38 -12.78 5.37 -3.33
CA PRO A 38 -12.24 4.23 -2.61
C PRO A 38 -10.86 3.88 -3.15
N SER A 39 -9.86 3.86 -2.27
CA SER A 39 -8.52 3.39 -2.60
C SER A 39 -8.54 1.87 -2.78
N LEU A 40 -8.52 1.43 -4.05
CA LEU A 40 -8.35 0.05 -4.45
C LEU A 40 -6.93 -0.44 -4.10
N ASN A 41 -6.81 -1.70 -3.69
CA ASN A 41 -5.52 -2.32 -3.42
C ASN A 41 -4.80 -2.57 -4.75
N LEU A 42 -3.86 -1.70 -5.10
CA LEU A 42 -2.98 -1.91 -6.24
C LEU A 42 -1.83 -2.85 -5.85
N VAL A 43 -1.52 -3.77 -6.74
CA VAL A 43 -0.43 -4.74 -6.60
C VAL A 43 0.39 -4.75 -7.88
N TYR A 44 1.68 -5.03 -7.75
CA TYR A 44 2.54 -5.21 -8.90
C TYR A 44 2.57 -6.69 -9.29
N THR A 45 2.36 -6.97 -10.57
CA THR A 45 2.48 -8.29 -11.18
C THR A 45 3.62 -8.30 -12.19
N GLU A 46 4.31 -9.43 -12.31
CA GLU A 46 5.44 -9.56 -13.24
C GLU A 46 5.01 -9.50 -14.71
N GLU A 47 3.77 -9.88 -15.01
CA GLU A 47 3.24 -10.01 -16.36
C GLU A 47 2.61 -8.70 -16.88
N GLU A 48 1.82 -8.00 -16.05
CA GLU A 48 1.06 -6.81 -16.46
C GLU A 48 1.45 -5.53 -15.72
N GLY A 49 2.40 -5.60 -14.78
CA GLY A 49 2.78 -4.46 -13.97
C GLY A 49 1.74 -4.13 -12.90
N TYR A 50 1.42 -2.85 -12.70
CA TYR A 50 0.50 -2.39 -11.66
C TYR A 50 -0.97 -2.66 -12.02
N VAL A 51 -1.59 -3.59 -11.30
CA VAL A 51 -3.00 -3.97 -11.47
C VAL A 51 -3.70 -3.99 -10.12
N THR A 52 -5.04 -4.05 -10.11
CA THR A 52 -5.78 -4.24 -8.86
C THR A 52 -5.58 -5.66 -8.33
N ALA A 53 -5.62 -5.84 -7.01
CA ALA A 53 -5.50 -7.17 -6.39
C ALA A 53 -6.58 -8.14 -6.90
N GLU A 54 -7.80 -7.65 -7.09
CA GLU A 54 -8.91 -8.45 -7.64
C GLU A 54 -8.64 -8.91 -9.07
N HIS A 55 -8.09 -8.03 -9.92
CA HIS A 55 -7.73 -8.39 -11.30
C HIS A 55 -6.59 -9.41 -11.34
N ALA A 56 -5.59 -9.24 -10.47
CA ALA A 56 -4.48 -10.18 -10.36
C ALA A 56 -4.95 -11.57 -9.90
N GLU A 57 -5.84 -11.64 -8.90
CA GLU A 57 -6.42 -12.90 -8.43
C GLU A 57 -7.32 -13.53 -9.51
N ALA A 58 -8.17 -12.75 -10.17
CA ALA A 58 -9.07 -13.25 -11.23
C ALA A 58 -8.30 -13.85 -12.42
N ARG A 59 -7.12 -13.33 -12.71
CA ARG A 59 -6.26 -13.82 -13.79
C ARG A 59 -5.16 -14.78 -13.32
N GLY A 60 -5.04 -15.04 -12.02
CA GLY A 60 -3.99 -15.88 -11.45
C GLY A 60 -2.58 -15.34 -11.67
N LEU A 61 -2.42 -14.01 -11.78
CA LEU A 61 -1.13 -13.38 -12.04
C LEU A 61 -0.19 -13.49 -10.84
N HIS A 62 1.11 -13.60 -11.11
CA HIS A 62 2.13 -13.62 -10.07
C HIS A 62 2.32 -12.24 -9.44
N ILE A 63 1.78 -12.07 -8.24
CA ILE A 63 1.90 -10.83 -7.48
C ILE A 63 3.26 -10.76 -6.76
N LYS A 64 4.07 -9.76 -7.09
CA LYS A 64 5.29 -9.43 -6.33
C LYS A 64 4.95 -8.37 -5.27
N LYS A 65 5.24 -8.69 -4.01
CA LYS A 65 5.10 -7.77 -2.87
C LYS A 65 6.44 -7.66 -2.17
N LEU A 66 6.88 -6.43 -1.92
CA LEU A 66 8.00 -6.15 -1.03
C LEU A 66 7.45 -5.56 0.26
N SER A 67 7.82 -6.15 1.40
CA SER A 67 7.37 -5.62 2.69
C SER A 67 8.12 -4.33 3.03
N GLY A 68 7.45 -3.38 3.70
CA GLY A 68 8.10 -2.14 4.16
C GLY A 68 9.27 -2.38 5.11
N THR A 69 9.28 -3.51 5.83
CA THR A 69 10.41 -3.91 6.68
C THR A 69 11.62 -4.32 5.86
N GLN A 70 11.42 -5.15 4.82
CA GLN A 70 12.49 -5.50 3.88
C GLN A 70 12.98 -4.26 3.14
N PHE A 71 12.08 -3.40 2.67
CA PHE A 71 12.45 -2.14 2.01
C PHE A 71 13.33 -1.25 2.90
N ARG A 72 12.98 -1.09 4.19
CA ARG A 72 13.82 -0.35 5.16
C ARG A 72 15.17 -1.04 5.41
N GLN A 73 15.23 -2.37 5.40
CA GLN A 73 16.49 -3.10 5.52
C GLN A 73 17.38 -2.86 4.30
N MET A 74 16.83 -2.96 3.08
CA MET A 74 17.54 -2.70 1.82
C MET A 74 18.05 -1.26 1.71
N LEU A 75 17.25 -0.29 2.18
CA LEU A 75 17.69 1.11 2.27
C LEU A 75 18.91 1.26 3.20
N ARG A 76 18.95 0.54 4.33
CA ARG A 76 20.05 0.59 5.30
C ARG A 76 21.28 -0.21 4.87
N SER A 77 21.09 -1.34 4.19
CA SER A 77 22.18 -2.18 3.69
C SER A 77 22.78 -1.66 2.39
N GLY A 78 22.10 -0.74 1.70
CA GLY A 78 22.52 -0.21 0.40
C GLY A 78 22.19 -1.14 -0.77
N GLU A 79 21.48 -2.24 -0.54
CA GLU A 79 21.06 -3.20 -1.56
C GLU A 79 20.13 -2.59 -2.60
N GLU A 80 20.33 -2.92 -3.88
CA GLU A 80 19.50 -2.43 -4.98
C GLU A 80 18.01 -2.75 -4.75
N ILE A 81 17.20 -1.71 -4.73
CA ILE A 81 15.74 -1.84 -4.62
C ILE A 81 15.21 -1.98 -6.04
N PRO A 82 14.34 -2.98 -6.31
CA PRO A 82 13.79 -3.16 -7.64
C PRO A 82 13.03 -1.92 -8.13
N GLU A 83 13.27 -1.51 -9.37
CA GLU A 83 12.65 -0.30 -9.95
C GLU A 83 11.11 -0.39 -10.04
N TRP A 84 10.57 -1.61 -10.11
CA TRP A 84 9.12 -1.84 -10.05
C TRP A 84 8.50 -1.52 -8.68
N PHE A 85 9.32 -1.44 -7.62
CA PHE A 85 8.84 -1.08 -6.28
C PHE A 85 8.99 0.42 -6.02
N ALA A 86 10.15 0.99 -6.36
CA ALA A 86 10.41 2.42 -6.20
C ALA A 86 11.39 2.89 -7.27
N PHE A 87 11.13 4.08 -7.83
CA PHE A 87 12.04 4.70 -8.77
C PHE A 87 13.40 4.98 -8.15
N ARG A 88 14.48 4.76 -8.91
CA ARG A 88 15.86 4.98 -8.46
C ARG A 88 16.08 6.38 -7.87
N SER A 89 15.52 7.41 -8.51
CA SER A 89 15.59 8.79 -8.02
C SER A 89 14.98 8.98 -6.61
N VAL A 90 13.88 8.27 -6.32
CA VAL A 90 13.24 8.30 -5.00
C VAL A 90 14.07 7.52 -3.99
N VAL A 91 14.63 6.37 -4.38
CA VAL A 91 15.49 5.56 -3.52
C VAL A 91 16.77 6.30 -3.14
N GLU A 92 17.39 7.01 -4.08
CA GLU A 92 18.57 7.85 -3.82
C GLU A 92 18.28 8.95 -2.80
N VAL A 93 17.12 9.61 -2.90
CA VAL A 93 16.67 10.60 -1.89
C VAL A 93 16.45 9.95 -0.52
N LEU A 94 15.84 8.77 -0.47
CA LEU A 94 15.59 8.04 0.78
C LEU A 94 16.87 7.50 1.45
N ARG A 95 17.95 7.32 0.68
CA ARG A 95 19.28 6.92 1.17
C ARG A 95 20.15 8.11 1.58
N GLY A 96 19.83 9.31 1.11
CA GLY A 96 20.66 10.51 1.28
C GLY A 96 20.55 11.21 2.64
N CYS A 97 19.98 10.56 3.66
CA CYS A 97 19.91 11.07 5.04
C CYS A 97 20.94 10.40 5.95
#